data_AF-A0A395GBY1-F1
#
_entry.id   AF-A0A395GBY1-F1
#
_cell.length_a   1.000
_cell.length_b   1.000
_cell.length_c   1.000
_cell.angle_alpha   90.00
_cell.angle_beta   90.00
_cell.angle_gamma   90.00
#
_symmetry.space_group_name_H-M   'P 1'
#
loop_
_entity.id
_entity.type
_entity.pdbx_description
1 polymer ?
#
loop_
_entity_poly.entity_id
_entity_poly.type
_entity_poly.pdbx_seq_one_letter_code
_entity_poly.pdbx_strand_id
1 'polypeptide(L)'
;MKKKFSIGDVLVEELPRNKYGCMVILDYNDGIYKVLISEFIDEEIPDLSDKRIITPAIDSSGTCDLPYIKKGDKFSQKLEKYKLIGNIRNLNNIPDRTNYPFGEISTLPVYYNWLSKESPKEYHTILERNKFELLTFKNYEYKYMSEHLFWSLIETNLVDKESYQMLVSKLSKLSKTEIIEFHNTLANMIENLSVLKVYDPVVENDDYLSEDAILYTKCYVVSRGELYYKKVLESGILDLSDDNHDFEELLYVAEEALELRGVQIDYDKMKDIE
;
A
#
# COMPACT_ATOMS: atom_id res chain seq x y z
N MET A 1 -3.73 14.93 -16.43
CA MET A 1 -2.60 14.82 -17.39
C MET A 1 -3.04 15.16 -18.82
N LYS A 2 -2.19 15.72 -19.70
CA LYS A 2 -2.52 15.86 -21.13
C LYS A 2 -2.45 14.49 -21.81
N LYS A 3 -3.45 14.13 -22.62
CA LYS A 3 -3.48 12.86 -23.38
C LYS A 3 -2.20 12.72 -24.21
N LYS A 4 -1.44 11.67 -23.93
CA LYS A 4 -0.15 11.32 -24.57
C LYS A 4 -0.21 9.97 -25.27
N PHE A 5 -1.04 9.06 -24.76
CA PHE A 5 -1.21 7.71 -25.27
C PHE A 5 -2.67 7.48 -25.68
N SER A 6 -2.85 6.56 -26.62
CA SER A 6 -4.12 6.18 -27.22
C SER A 6 -4.57 4.81 -26.72
N ILE A 7 -5.88 4.54 -26.82
CA ILE A 7 -6.43 3.22 -26.51
C ILE A 7 -5.75 2.16 -27.39
N GLY A 8 -5.36 1.06 -26.77
CA GLY A 8 -4.60 -0.04 -27.38
C GLY A 8 -3.09 0.16 -27.37
N ASP A 9 -2.57 1.32 -26.99
CA ASP A 9 -1.11 1.53 -26.93
C ASP A 9 -0.48 0.57 -25.91
N VAL A 10 0.60 -0.08 -26.35
CA VAL A 10 1.39 -0.98 -25.53
C VAL A 10 2.63 -0.24 -25.07
N LEU A 11 2.74 -0.06 -23.76
CA LEU A 11 3.88 0.59 -23.13
C LEU A 11 4.74 -0.45 -22.43
N VAL A 12 6.05 -0.27 -22.58
CA VAL A 12 7.04 -1.02 -21.84
C VAL A 12 7.72 -0.09 -20.85
N GLU A 13 7.77 -0.51 -19.59
CA GLU A 13 8.45 0.20 -18.51
C GLU A 13 9.80 -0.45 -18.24
N GLU A 14 10.85 0.37 -18.22
CA GLU A 14 12.17 -0.02 -17.75
C GLU A 14 12.14 -0.29 -16.24
N LEU A 15 12.56 -1.48 -15.85
CA LEU A 15 12.62 -1.96 -14.47
C LEU A 15 14.06 -2.20 -14.03
N PRO A 16 14.31 -2.38 -12.72
CA PRO A 16 15.63 -2.77 -12.22
C PRO A 16 16.13 -4.07 -12.87
N ARG A 17 17.45 -4.27 -12.85
CA ARG A 17 18.15 -5.44 -13.44
C ARG A 17 17.92 -5.60 -14.96
N ASN A 18 17.78 -4.47 -15.66
CA ASN A 18 17.54 -4.44 -17.11
C ASN A 18 16.31 -5.27 -17.52
N LYS A 19 15.32 -5.37 -16.63
CA LYS A 19 14.04 -6.00 -16.93
C LYS A 19 13.07 -4.99 -17.52
N TYR A 20 12.03 -5.50 -18.15
CA TYR A 20 10.96 -4.76 -18.77
C TYR A 20 9.61 -5.30 -18.32
N GLY A 21 8.74 -4.40 -17.88
CA GLY A 21 7.33 -4.69 -17.59
C GLY A 21 6.45 -4.14 -18.70
N CYS A 22 5.28 -4.75 -18.92
CA CYS A 22 4.38 -4.34 -19.99
C CYS A 22 3.01 -3.89 -19.48
N MET A 23 2.41 -2.91 -20.14
CA MET A 23 1.05 -2.46 -19.88
C MET A 23 0.33 -2.04 -21.15
N VAL A 24 -0.99 -2.13 -21.15
CA VAL A 24 -1.85 -1.76 -22.29
C VAL A 24 -2.85 -0.69 -21.87
N ILE A 25 -2.93 0.40 -22.63
CA ILE A 25 -3.93 1.44 -22.41
C ILE A 25 -5.30 0.93 -22.83
N LEU A 26 -6.23 0.80 -21.88
CA LEU A 26 -7.59 0.33 -22.13
C LEU A 26 -8.56 1.49 -22.37
N ASP A 27 -8.39 2.59 -21.65
CA ASP A 27 -9.26 3.76 -21.74
C ASP A 27 -8.53 5.04 -21.33
N TYR A 28 -9.07 6.18 -21.72
CA TYR A 28 -8.66 7.50 -21.27
C TYR A 28 -9.87 8.43 -21.18
N ASN A 29 -10.19 8.89 -19.97
CA ASN A 29 -11.25 9.85 -19.73
C ASN A 29 -10.81 10.90 -18.70
N ASP A 30 -11.12 12.17 -18.94
CA ASP A 30 -10.85 13.29 -18.02
C ASP A 30 -9.43 13.35 -17.42
N GLY A 31 -8.42 12.95 -18.20
CA GLY A 31 -7.02 12.97 -17.74
C GLY A 31 -6.56 11.73 -16.99
N ILE A 32 -7.44 10.73 -16.84
CA ILE A 32 -7.21 9.46 -16.17
C ILE A 32 -7.10 8.36 -17.22
N TYR A 33 -6.02 7.58 -17.18
CA TYR A 33 -5.92 6.32 -17.94
C TYR A 33 -6.49 5.16 -17.15
N LYS A 34 -7.08 4.20 -17.87
CA LYS A 34 -7.29 2.82 -17.41
C LYS A 34 -6.27 1.94 -18.13
N VAL A 35 -5.50 1.16 -17.38
CA VAL A 35 -4.39 0.36 -17.92
C VAL A 35 -4.47 -1.08 -17.44
N LEU A 36 -4.25 -2.04 -18.34
CA LEU A 36 -3.96 -3.43 -17.98
C LEU A 36 -2.47 -3.53 -17.69
N ILE A 37 -2.12 -4.05 -16.51
CA ILE A 37 -0.74 -4.39 -16.17
C ILE A 37 -0.55 -5.87 -16.49
N SER A 38 0.40 -6.17 -17.37
CA SER A 38 0.68 -7.53 -17.83
C SER A 38 1.55 -8.29 -16.85
N GLU A 39 1.45 -9.63 -16.86
CA GLU A 39 2.38 -10.52 -16.14
C GLU A 39 3.80 -10.51 -16.73
N PHE A 40 3.99 -9.89 -17.90
CA PHE A 40 5.26 -9.87 -18.61
C PHE A 40 6.36 -9.19 -17.78
N ILE A 41 7.42 -9.96 -17.51
CA ILE A 41 8.70 -9.49 -16.97
C ILE A 41 9.82 -10.23 -17.70
N ASP A 42 10.66 -9.51 -18.45
CA ASP A 42 11.76 -10.12 -19.21
C ASP A 42 12.93 -9.14 -19.44
N GLU A 43 14.08 -9.64 -19.90
CA GLU A 43 15.25 -8.80 -20.25
C GLU A 43 15.14 -8.19 -21.64
N GLU A 44 14.30 -8.76 -22.49
CA GLU A 44 14.06 -8.30 -23.85
C GLU A 44 12.70 -7.60 -23.94
N ILE A 45 12.63 -6.57 -24.78
CA ILE A 45 11.36 -5.90 -25.09
C ILE A 45 10.52 -6.88 -25.92
N PRO A 46 9.25 -7.12 -25.57
CA PRO A 46 8.43 -8.09 -26.27
C PRO A 46 8.04 -7.59 -27.67
N ASP A 47 7.87 -8.53 -28.58
CA ASP A 47 7.15 -8.29 -29.84
C ASP A 47 5.64 -8.22 -29.57
N LEU A 48 4.89 -7.46 -30.38
CA LEU A 48 3.44 -7.31 -30.22
C LEU A 48 2.65 -8.62 -30.37
N SER A 49 3.26 -9.66 -30.93
CA SER A 49 2.69 -11.01 -31.00
C SER A 49 2.86 -11.83 -29.71
N ASP A 50 3.67 -11.37 -28.75
CA ASP A 50 3.80 -12.02 -27.45
C ASP A 50 2.48 -11.96 -26.69
N LYS A 51 1.90 -13.14 -26.45
CA LYS A 51 0.61 -13.28 -25.78
C LYS A 51 0.64 -12.74 -24.35
N ARG A 52 1.80 -12.75 -23.70
CA ARG A 52 1.97 -12.24 -22.32
C ARG A 52 1.59 -10.77 -22.22
N ILE A 53 1.78 -9.96 -23.26
CA ILE A 53 1.44 -8.51 -23.28
C ILE A 53 -0.03 -8.26 -22.87
N ILE A 54 -0.94 -9.13 -23.29
CA ILE A 54 -2.37 -9.01 -22.98
C ILE A 54 -2.84 -9.97 -21.89
N THR A 55 -1.94 -10.82 -21.37
CA THR A 55 -2.21 -11.62 -20.17
C THR A 55 -2.03 -10.73 -18.94
N PRO A 56 -3.10 -10.45 -18.17
CA PRO A 56 -3.00 -9.61 -16.99
C PRO A 56 -2.15 -10.30 -15.92
N ALA A 57 -1.34 -9.52 -15.20
CA ALA A 57 -0.80 -9.97 -13.92
C ALA A 57 -1.95 -10.24 -12.96
N ILE A 58 -1.71 -11.08 -11.96
CA ILE A 58 -2.67 -11.31 -10.89
C ILE A 58 -2.39 -10.34 -9.76
N ASP A 59 -3.39 -9.51 -9.45
CA ASP A 59 -3.48 -8.78 -8.21
C ASP A 59 -4.06 -9.71 -7.14
N SER A 60 -3.24 -10.03 -6.15
CA SER A 60 -3.58 -10.89 -5.01
C SER A 60 -3.59 -10.11 -3.69
N SER A 61 -3.65 -8.77 -3.73
CA SER A 61 -3.73 -7.96 -2.50
C SER A 61 -5.12 -7.99 -1.87
N GLY A 62 -6.14 -8.34 -2.64
CA GLY A 62 -7.52 -8.53 -2.19
C GLY A 62 -7.85 -9.97 -1.80
N THR A 63 -9.15 -10.25 -1.73
CA THR A 63 -9.72 -11.54 -1.31
C THR A 63 -9.71 -12.62 -2.38
N CYS A 64 -9.49 -12.21 -3.62
CA CYS A 64 -9.53 -13.05 -4.80
C CYS A 64 -8.40 -12.64 -5.75
N ASP A 65 -7.96 -13.60 -6.55
CA ASP A 65 -6.95 -13.39 -7.59
C ASP A 65 -7.61 -12.67 -8.78
N LEU A 66 -7.27 -11.40 -8.98
CA LEU A 66 -7.90 -10.56 -10.00
C LEU A 66 -6.94 -10.15 -11.12
N PRO A 67 -7.43 -9.95 -12.35
CA PRO A 67 -6.67 -9.28 -13.39
C PRO A 67 -6.21 -7.89 -12.93
N TYR A 68 -4.90 -7.63 -12.99
CA TYR A 68 -4.34 -6.38 -12.51
C TYR A 68 -4.60 -5.24 -13.50
N ILE A 69 -5.70 -4.52 -13.27
CA ILE A 69 -6.09 -3.34 -14.06
C ILE A 69 -6.16 -2.14 -13.11
N LYS A 70 -5.55 -1.02 -13.52
CA LYS A 70 -5.40 0.17 -12.68
C LYS A 70 -5.93 1.42 -13.38
N LYS A 71 -6.49 2.35 -12.61
CA LYS A 71 -6.77 3.73 -13.04
C LYS A 71 -5.71 4.67 -12.50
N GLY A 72 -5.33 5.68 -13.27
CA GLY A 72 -4.35 6.66 -12.78
C GLY A 72 -4.19 7.87 -13.69
N ASP A 73 -3.85 9.00 -13.09
CA ASP A 73 -3.58 10.27 -13.76
C ASP A 73 -2.08 10.63 -13.80
N LYS A 74 -1.23 9.74 -13.25
CA LYS A 74 0.24 9.85 -13.24
C LYS A 74 0.91 8.48 -13.37
N PHE A 75 2.11 8.48 -13.94
CA PHE A 75 3.03 7.34 -13.97
C PHE A 75 3.97 7.41 -12.78
N SER A 76 4.35 6.27 -12.20
CA SER A 76 5.21 6.26 -11.00
C SER A 76 6.64 6.69 -11.30
N GLN A 77 7.16 6.29 -12.47
CA GLN A 77 8.49 6.65 -12.92
C GLN A 77 8.45 7.86 -13.86
N LYS A 78 9.64 8.41 -14.15
CA LYS A 78 9.79 9.43 -15.19
C LYS A 78 9.34 8.86 -16.54
N LEU A 79 8.65 9.67 -17.34
CA LEU A 79 8.11 9.26 -18.64
C LEU A 79 9.15 8.67 -19.62
N GLU A 80 10.43 8.99 -19.46
CA GLU A 80 11.54 8.42 -20.25
C GLU A 80 11.74 6.91 -20.03
N LYS A 81 11.30 6.40 -18.88
CA LYS A 81 11.32 4.97 -18.55
C LYS A 81 10.21 4.19 -19.24
N TYR A 82 9.26 4.86 -19.88
CA TYR A 82 8.16 4.24 -20.60
C TYR A 82 8.34 4.40 -22.11
N LYS A 83 8.38 3.28 -22.82
CA LYS A 83 8.53 3.21 -24.27
C LYS A 83 7.27 2.68 -24.91
N LEU A 84 6.74 3.41 -25.89
CA LEU A 84 5.66 2.91 -26.74
C LEU A 84 6.26 1.92 -27.75
N ILE A 85 5.78 0.68 -27.73
CA ILE A 85 6.26 -0.38 -28.64
C ILE A 85 5.26 -0.71 -29.75
N GLY A 86 4.03 -0.24 -29.64
CA GLY A 86 3.02 -0.38 -30.67
C GLY A 86 1.60 -0.21 -30.14
N ASN A 87 0.63 -0.66 -30.93
CA ASN A 87 -0.79 -0.55 -30.61
C ASN A 87 -1.53 -1.84 -30.98
N ILE A 88 -2.27 -2.39 -30.03
CA ILE A 88 -3.12 -3.57 -30.20
C ILE A 88 -4.56 -3.12 -30.35
N ARG A 89 -5.17 -3.44 -31.50
CA ARG A 89 -6.53 -2.99 -31.85
C ARG A 89 -7.65 -3.84 -31.25
N ASN A 90 -7.37 -5.10 -30.91
CA ASN A 90 -8.38 -6.03 -30.42
C ASN A 90 -8.21 -6.25 -28.91
N LEU A 91 -8.99 -5.52 -28.12
CA LEU A 91 -8.99 -5.59 -26.66
C LEU A 91 -10.19 -6.38 -26.10
N ASN A 92 -10.96 -7.06 -26.97
CA ASN A 92 -12.24 -7.68 -26.60
C ASN A 92 -12.12 -8.85 -25.59
N ASN A 93 -10.91 -9.35 -25.36
CA ASN A 93 -10.64 -10.43 -24.41
C ASN A 93 -10.16 -9.92 -23.04
N ILE A 94 -10.10 -8.61 -22.85
CA ILE A 94 -9.65 -8.02 -21.58
C ILE A 94 -10.87 -7.94 -20.65
N PRO A 95 -10.81 -8.51 -19.44
CA PRO A 95 -11.91 -8.48 -18.49
C PRO A 95 -12.36 -7.04 -18.21
N ASP A 96 -13.62 -6.73 -18.48
CA ASP A 96 -14.21 -5.44 -18.20
C ASP A 96 -15.00 -5.50 -16.90
N ARG A 97 -14.64 -4.63 -15.96
CA ARG A 97 -15.23 -4.50 -14.62
C ARG A 97 -15.46 -3.02 -14.33
N THR A 98 -16.31 -2.74 -13.36
CA THR A 98 -16.76 -1.38 -13.03
C THR A 98 -15.79 -0.63 -12.10
N ASN A 99 -15.08 -1.35 -11.22
CA ASN A 99 -14.22 -0.77 -10.20
C ASN A 99 -12.75 -1.19 -10.35
N TYR A 100 -11.84 -0.22 -10.29
CA TYR A 100 -10.40 -0.43 -10.44
C TYR A 100 -9.62 0.47 -9.47
N PRO A 101 -8.54 -0.02 -8.85
CA PRO A 101 -7.69 0.77 -7.96
C PRO A 101 -7.21 2.05 -8.67
N PHE A 102 -7.26 3.18 -7.98
CA PHE A 102 -6.73 4.44 -8.48
C PHE A 102 -5.34 4.69 -7.89
N GLY A 103 -4.35 5.01 -8.72
CA GLY A 103 -3.03 5.40 -8.23
C GLY A 103 -2.01 5.55 -9.33
N GLU A 104 -0.72 5.50 -8.97
CA GLU A 104 0.36 5.63 -9.96
C GLU A 104 0.42 4.41 -10.89
N ILE A 105 0.51 4.68 -12.18
CA ILE A 105 0.61 3.65 -13.22
C ILE A 105 2.04 3.11 -13.27
N SER A 106 2.19 1.81 -12.98
CA SER A 106 3.48 1.10 -12.98
C SER A 106 3.31 -0.41 -12.98
N THR A 107 4.33 -1.09 -13.53
CA THR A 107 4.59 -2.53 -13.50
C THR A 107 5.57 -2.92 -12.39
N LEU A 108 6.11 -1.95 -11.63
CA LEU A 108 6.99 -2.23 -10.48
C LEU A 108 6.39 -3.21 -9.44
N PRO A 109 5.09 -3.16 -9.10
CA PRO A 109 4.53 -4.15 -8.17
C PRO A 109 4.61 -5.58 -8.71
N VAL A 110 4.41 -5.77 -10.03
CA VAL A 110 4.55 -7.08 -10.69
C VAL A 110 6.01 -7.53 -10.67
N TYR A 111 6.95 -6.62 -10.91
CA TYR A 111 8.38 -6.89 -10.79
C TYR A 111 8.77 -7.37 -9.39
N TYR A 112 8.30 -6.69 -8.34
CA TYR A 112 8.61 -7.07 -6.97
C TYR A 112 7.97 -8.39 -6.56
N ASN A 113 6.75 -8.67 -7.04
CA ASN A 113 6.13 -9.97 -6.87
C ASN A 113 6.98 -11.07 -7.54
N TRP A 114 7.42 -10.86 -8.79
CA TRP A 114 8.33 -11.76 -9.50
C TRP A 114 9.66 -11.96 -8.73
N LEU A 115 10.29 -10.88 -8.29
CA LEU A 115 11.56 -10.92 -7.58
C LEU A 115 11.46 -11.67 -6.24
N SER A 116 10.33 -11.53 -5.54
CA SER A 116 10.08 -12.26 -4.30
C SER A 116 10.07 -13.77 -4.48
N LYS A 117 9.67 -14.26 -5.67
CA LYS A 117 9.64 -15.69 -6.03
C LYS A 117 10.99 -16.17 -6.56
N GLU A 118 11.61 -15.40 -7.45
CA GLU A 118 12.87 -15.79 -8.10
C GLU A 118 14.10 -15.61 -7.20
N SER A 119 14.11 -14.60 -6.34
CA SER A 119 15.24 -14.29 -5.47
C SER A 119 14.78 -13.74 -4.13
N PRO A 120 14.17 -14.57 -3.25
CA PRO A 120 13.57 -14.13 -2.00
C PRO A 120 14.54 -13.36 -1.07
N LYS A 121 15.80 -13.79 -1.02
CA LYS A 121 16.83 -13.11 -0.22
C LYS A 121 17.10 -11.68 -0.68
N GLU A 122 17.20 -11.49 -2.00
CA GLU A 122 17.43 -10.19 -2.59
C GLU A 122 16.21 -9.29 -2.45
N TYR A 123 15.01 -9.85 -2.66
CA TYR A 123 13.76 -9.16 -2.37
C TYR A 123 13.71 -8.67 -0.92
N HIS A 124 14.06 -9.53 0.04
CA HIS A 124 14.12 -9.14 1.45
C HIS A 124 15.16 -8.04 1.69
N THR A 125 16.37 -8.15 1.10
CA THR A 125 17.37 -7.08 1.18
C THR A 125 16.87 -5.78 0.59
N ILE A 126 16.11 -5.80 -0.51
CA ILE A 126 15.51 -4.60 -1.10
C ILE A 126 14.39 -4.05 -0.22
N LEU A 127 13.57 -4.89 0.43
CA LEU A 127 12.59 -4.42 1.40
C LEU A 127 13.27 -3.77 2.60
N GLU A 128 14.31 -4.40 3.15
CA GLU A 128 15.13 -3.83 4.21
C GLU A 128 15.82 -2.55 3.76
N ARG A 129 16.35 -2.50 2.52
CA ARG A 129 16.96 -1.31 1.95
C ARG A 129 15.96 -0.23 1.65
N ASN A 130 14.76 -0.52 1.16
CA ASN A 130 13.72 0.46 0.88
C ASN A 130 13.14 0.97 2.18
N LYS A 131 12.99 0.11 3.19
CA LYS A 131 12.75 0.53 4.57
C LYS A 131 13.88 1.46 5.00
N PHE A 132 15.15 1.08 4.80
CA PHE A 132 16.32 1.90 5.11
C PHE A 132 16.45 3.17 4.25
N GLU A 133 15.99 3.19 2.99
CA GLU A 133 16.05 4.30 2.03
C GLU A 133 14.91 5.27 2.27
N LEU A 134 13.72 4.80 2.63
CA LEU A 134 12.68 5.63 3.25
C LEU A 134 13.17 6.22 4.59
N LEU A 135 14.00 5.48 5.34
CA LEU A 135 14.67 5.94 6.55
C LEU A 135 15.93 6.80 6.29
N THR A 136 16.48 6.89 5.06
CA THR A 136 17.73 7.63 4.75
C THR A 136 17.59 8.75 3.72
N PHE A 137 16.57 8.73 2.85
CA PHE A 137 16.13 9.91 2.07
C PHE A 137 15.54 11.01 2.96
N LYS A 138 15.39 10.69 4.23
CA LYS A 138 15.16 11.59 5.33
C LYS A 138 16.23 11.27 6.35
N ASN A 139 17.08 12.22 6.72
CA ASN A 139 17.97 12.11 7.87
C ASN A 139 17.16 12.13 9.19
N TYR A 140 16.14 11.28 9.31
CA TYR A 140 15.39 11.07 10.53
C TYR A 140 15.64 9.61 10.94
N GLU A 141 16.58 9.39 11.86
CA GLU A 141 16.51 8.20 12.72
C GLU A 141 15.17 8.29 13.46
N TYR A 142 14.14 7.65 12.93
CA TYR A 142 12.86 7.57 13.61
C TYR A 142 13.11 6.84 14.91
N LYS A 143 12.92 7.55 16.02
CA LYS A 143 12.89 6.91 17.32
C LYS A 143 11.56 6.21 17.46
N TYR A 144 11.61 5.01 18.02
CA TYR A 144 10.46 4.17 18.27
C TYR A 144 10.31 4.02 19.78
N MET A 145 9.05 4.02 20.22
CA MET A 145 8.73 3.63 21.57
C MET A 145 9.03 2.15 21.74
N SER A 146 9.56 1.75 22.91
CA SER A 146 9.75 0.33 23.20
C SER A 146 8.42 -0.43 23.08
N GLU A 147 8.43 -1.61 22.48
CA GLU A 147 7.21 -2.38 22.25
C GLU A 147 6.45 -2.65 23.55
N HIS A 148 7.16 -2.98 24.63
CA HIS A 148 6.55 -3.18 25.95
C HIS A 148 5.75 -1.94 26.42
N LEU A 149 6.32 -0.74 26.27
CA LEU A 149 5.62 0.49 26.67
C LEU A 149 4.46 0.80 25.72
N PHE A 150 4.65 0.60 24.42
CA PHE A 150 3.61 0.76 23.41
C PHE A 150 2.39 -0.12 23.71
N TRP A 151 2.60 -1.43 23.87
CA TRP A 151 1.52 -2.37 24.18
C TRP A 151 0.88 -2.08 25.53
N SER A 152 1.66 -1.71 26.54
CA SER A 152 1.11 -1.28 27.84
C SER A 152 0.17 -0.09 27.71
N LEU A 153 0.49 0.90 26.86
CA LEU A 153 -0.38 2.05 26.61
C LEU A 153 -1.66 1.65 25.87
N ILE A 154 -1.55 0.82 24.83
CA ILE A 154 -2.70 0.31 24.08
C ILE A 154 -3.64 -0.47 25.03
N GLU A 155 -3.14 -1.52 25.68
CA GLU A 155 -3.96 -2.46 26.45
C GLU A 155 -4.58 -1.84 27.71
N THR A 156 -3.91 -0.86 28.32
CA THR A 156 -4.42 -0.21 29.54
C THR A 156 -5.46 0.88 29.21
N ASN A 157 -5.42 1.46 28.00
CA ASN A 157 -6.21 2.67 27.70
C ASN A 157 -7.19 2.48 26.52
N LEU A 158 -7.16 1.34 25.82
CA LEU A 158 -8.10 0.98 24.75
C LEU A 158 -8.88 -0.28 25.13
N VAL A 159 -9.80 -0.15 26.09
CA VAL A 159 -10.67 -1.25 26.53
C VAL A 159 -11.84 -1.44 25.55
N ASP A 160 -12.31 -0.35 24.92
CA ASP A 160 -13.30 -0.31 23.85
C ASP A 160 -13.02 0.85 22.87
N LYS A 161 -13.75 0.93 21.74
CA LYS A 161 -13.57 2.01 20.74
C LYS A 161 -13.84 3.40 21.31
N GLU A 162 -14.77 3.52 22.26
CA GLU A 162 -15.09 4.81 22.92
C GLU A 162 -13.98 5.26 23.90
N SER A 163 -13.07 4.36 24.27
CA SER A 163 -11.96 4.62 25.20
C SER A 163 -10.75 5.33 24.57
N TYR A 164 -10.73 5.61 23.26
CA TYR A 164 -9.54 6.22 22.63
C TYR A 164 -9.13 7.57 23.26
N GLN A 165 -10.10 8.33 23.77
CA GLN A 165 -9.85 9.58 24.49
C GLN A 165 -9.00 9.37 25.76
N MET A 166 -9.08 8.19 26.39
CA MET A 166 -8.20 7.84 27.51
C MET A 166 -6.75 7.68 27.05
N LEU A 167 -6.54 7.04 25.90
CA LEU A 167 -5.21 6.93 25.29
C LEU A 167 -4.66 8.32 24.93
N VAL A 168 -5.47 9.17 24.30
CA VAL A 168 -5.11 10.58 23.99
C VAL A 168 -4.71 11.34 25.27
N SER A 169 -5.52 11.24 26.32
CA SER A 169 -5.25 11.87 27.63
C SER A 169 -4.00 11.31 28.31
N LYS A 170 -3.66 10.04 28.07
CA LYS A 170 -2.44 9.42 28.60
C LYS A 170 -1.21 9.85 27.82
N LEU A 171 -1.29 9.84 26.48
CA LEU A 171 -0.23 10.29 25.58
C LEU A 171 0.10 11.76 25.80
N SER A 172 -0.88 12.64 26.01
CA SER A 172 -0.64 14.08 26.20
C SER A 172 0.21 14.41 27.44
N LYS A 173 0.30 13.48 28.39
CA LYS A 173 1.16 13.58 29.58
C LYS A 173 2.61 13.15 29.32
N LEU A 174 2.89 12.42 28.25
CA LEU A 174 4.24 12.05 27.83
C LEU A 174 4.96 13.25 27.20
N SER A 175 6.28 13.19 27.04
CA SER A 175 7.01 14.20 26.29
C SER A 175 6.61 14.21 24.80
N LYS A 176 6.86 15.33 24.12
CA LYS A 176 6.64 15.44 22.67
C LYS A 176 7.35 14.32 21.90
N THR A 177 8.60 14.03 22.28
CA THR A 177 9.41 12.97 21.70
C THR A 177 8.78 11.60 21.90
N GLU A 178 8.29 11.28 23.10
CA GLU A 178 7.62 10.01 23.38
C GLU A 178 6.31 9.84 22.59
N ILE A 179 5.57 10.93 22.34
CA ILE A 179 4.34 10.88 21.51
C ILE A 179 4.69 10.61 20.04
N ILE A 180 5.75 11.23 19.52
CA ILE A 180 6.27 10.96 18.17
C ILE A 180 6.78 9.51 18.08
N GLU A 181 7.48 9.04 19.09
CA GLU A 181 7.93 7.65 19.21
C GLU A 181 6.76 6.66 19.21
N PHE A 182 5.66 6.98 19.91
CA PHE A 182 4.42 6.20 19.86
C PHE A 182 3.83 6.16 18.44
N HIS A 183 3.72 7.32 17.77
CA HIS A 183 3.22 7.42 16.39
C HIS A 183 4.05 6.55 15.42
N ASN A 184 5.38 6.64 15.50
CA ASN A 184 6.28 5.84 14.67
C ASN A 184 6.13 4.35 14.94
N THR A 185 6.00 3.94 16.22
CA THR A 185 5.77 2.54 16.57
C THR A 185 4.43 2.05 16.05
N LEU A 186 3.35 2.83 16.19
CA LEU A 186 2.04 2.49 15.64
C LEU A 186 2.11 2.28 14.12
N ALA A 187 2.71 3.22 13.39
CA ALA A 187 2.87 3.12 11.94
C ALA A 187 3.65 1.86 11.53
N ASN A 188 4.72 1.53 12.25
CA ASN A 188 5.49 0.30 11.99
C ASN A 188 4.69 -0.97 12.30
N MET A 189 3.85 -0.99 13.34
CA MET A 189 2.97 -2.13 13.63
C MET A 189 1.91 -2.32 12.54
N ILE A 190 1.27 -1.24 12.08
CA ILE A 190 0.32 -1.28 10.96
C ILE A 190 1.00 -1.81 9.69
N GLU A 191 2.22 -1.34 9.39
CA GLU A 191 2.93 -1.75 8.18
C GLU A 191 3.35 -3.22 8.21
N ASN A 192 3.68 -3.77 9.38
CA ASN A 192 3.97 -5.20 9.51
C ASN A 192 2.77 -6.08 9.15
N LEU A 193 1.53 -5.58 9.27
CA LEU A 193 0.31 -6.28 8.84
C LEU A 193 0.09 -6.20 7.31
N SER A 194 0.85 -5.41 6.57
CA SER A 194 0.75 -5.30 5.10
C SER A 194 1.17 -6.58 4.37
N VAL A 195 1.80 -7.54 5.07
CA VAL A 195 2.15 -8.86 4.51
C VAL A 195 0.99 -9.85 4.49
N LEU A 196 -0.12 -9.55 5.17
CA LEU A 196 -1.25 -10.47 5.34
C LEU A 196 -2.16 -10.49 4.11
N LYS A 197 -2.72 -11.66 3.82
CA LYS A 197 -3.80 -11.76 2.82
C LYS A 197 -5.09 -11.20 3.40
N VAL A 198 -5.79 -10.39 2.62
CA VAL A 198 -7.05 -9.81 3.06
C VAL A 198 -8.20 -10.77 2.74
N TYR A 199 -9.09 -11.01 3.70
CA TYR A 199 -10.31 -11.80 3.56
C TYR A 199 -11.53 -10.92 3.87
N ASP A 200 -12.48 -10.85 2.95
CA ASP A 200 -13.73 -10.11 3.04
C ASP A 200 -14.80 -10.93 2.29
N PRO A 201 -15.82 -11.45 2.99
CA PRO A 201 -16.87 -12.29 2.42
C PRO A 201 -17.98 -11.50 1.72
N VAL A 202 -18.05 -10.18 1.90
CA VAL A 202 -19.08 -9.29 1.35
C VAL A 202 -18.68 -8.79 -0.04
N VAL A 203 -17.38 -8.71 -0.30
CA VAL A 203 -16.84 -8.42 -1.63
C VAL A 203 -17.06 -9.63 -2.55
N GLU A 204 -18.01 -9.51 -3.48
CA GLU A 204 -18.15 -10.47 -4.58
C GLU A 204 -16.82 -10.53 -5.37
N ASN A 205 -16.54 -11.64 -6.06
CA ASN A 205 -15.28 -11.93 -6.77
C ASN A 205 -14.77 -10.85 -7.76
N ASP A 206 -15.50 -9.75 -7.95
CA ASP A 206 -15.24 -8.69 -8.90
C ASP A 206 -15.15 -7.28 -8.27
N ASP A 207 -15.40 -7.13 -6.97
CA ASP A 207 -15.48 -5.83 -6.30
C ASP A 207 -14.15 -5.39 -5.64
N TYR A 208 -13.93 -4.07 -5.63
CA TYR A 208 -12.75 -3.44 -5.06
C TYR A 208 -12.86 -3.35 -3.53
N LEU A 209 -11.80 -3.79 -2.83
CA LEU A 209 -11.64 -3.52 -1.42
C LEU A 209 -11.10 -2.12 -1.19
N SER A 210 -11.77 -1.36 -0.33
CA SER A 210 -11.30 -0.05 0.09
C SER A 210 -9.97 -0.16 0.83
N GLU A 211 -8.95 0.56 0.34
CA GLU A 211 -7.66 0.71 1.04
C GLU A 211 -7.86 1.27 2.46
N ASP A 212 -8.83 2.16 2.63
CA ASP A 212 -9.18 2.74 3.94
C ASP A 212 -9.77 1.66 4.87
N ALA A 213 -10.65 0.79 4.36
CA ALA A 213 -11.20 -0.31 5.16
C ALA A 213 -10.09 -1.24 5.65
N ILE A 214 -9.15 -1.60 4.76
CA ILE A 214 -7.97 -2.40 5.12
C ILE A 214 -7.14 -1.70 6.19
N LEU A 215 -6.87 -0.39 6.03
CA LEU A 215 -6.10 0.39 6.99
C LEU A 215 -6.79 0.45 8.36
N TYR A 216 -8.10 0.66 8.40
CA TYR A 216 -8.85 0.76 9.64
C TYR A 216 -8.95 -0.60 10.34
N THR A 217 -9.01 -1.70 9.58
CA THR A 217 -8.92 -3.05 10.17
C THR A 217 -7.54 -3.34 10.72
N LYS A 218 -6.45 -2.89 10.09
CA LYS A 218 -5.12 -2.98 10.70
C LYS A 218 -5.05 -2.21 12.02
N CYS A 219 -5.65 -1.01 12.08
CA CYS A 219 -5.75 -0.22 13.31
C CYS A 219 -6.55 -0.96 14.40
N TYR A 220 -7.66 -1.58 14.01
CA TYR A 220 -8.43 -2.44 14.91
C TYR A 220 -7.59 -3.60 15.45
N VAL A 221 -6.85 -4.33 14.59
CA VAL A 221 -5.97 -5.43 15.03
C VAL A 221 -4.96 -4.96 16.08
N VAL A 222 -4.35 -3.79 15.89
CA VAL A 222 -3.41 -3.22 16.86
C VAL A 222 -4.13 -2.85 18.18
N SER A 223 -5.32 -2.26 18.13
CA SER A 223 -6.03 -1.85 19.35
C SER A 223 -6.49 -3.01 20.23
N ARG A 224 -6.61 -4.22 19.69
CA ARG A 224 -6.91 -5.44 20.46
C ARG A 224 -5.74 -5.93 21.33
N GLY A 225 -4.57 -5.29 21.24
CA GLY A 225 -3.40 -5.60 22.06
C GLY A 225 -2.48 -6.67 21.45
N GLU A 226 -1.37 -6.91 22.15
CA GLU A 226 -0.22 -7.63 21.61
C GLU A 226 -0.57 -9.08 21.22
N LEU A 227 -1.32 -9.76 22.07
CA LEU A 227 -1.66 -11.17 21.87
C LEU A 227 -2.54 -11.37 20.63
N TYR A 228 -3.50 -10.48 20.39
CA TYR A 228 -4.37 -10.58 19.22
C TYR A 228 -3.60 -10.24 17.94
N TYR A 229 -2.82 -9.15 17.98
CA TYR A 229 -1.94 -8.75 16.88
C TYR A 229 -1.02 -9.88 16.43
N LYS A 230 -0.36 -10.58 17.36
CA LYS A 230 0.51 -11.72 17.03
C LYS A 230 -0.25 -12.90 16.43
N LYS A 231 -1.44 -13.22 16.94
CA LYS A 231 -2.29 -14.28 16.38
C LYS A 231 -2.71 -14.00 14.93
N VAL A 232 -3.00 -12.75 14.61
CA VAL A 232 -3.33 -12.31 13.24
C VAL A 232 -2.12 -12.41 12.32
N LEU A 233 -0.93 -12.03 12.80
CA LEU A 233 0.31 -12.27 12.04
C LEU A 233 0.56 -13.76 11.78
N GLU A 234 0.36 -14.60 12.80
CA GLU A 234 0.53 -16.06 12.70
C GLU A 234 -0.49 -16.71 11.75
N SER A 235 -1.72 -16.18 11.68
CA SER A 235 -2.74 -16.69 10.76
C SER A 235 -2.44 -16.37 9.30
N GLY A 236 -1.70 -15.29 9.04
CA GLY A 236 -1.42 -14.80 7.69
C GLY A 236 -2.61 -14.12 7.01
N ILE A 237 -3.71 -13.90 7.74
CA ILE A 237 -4.99 -13.41 7.19
C ILE A 237 -5.48 -12.19 7.98
N LEU A 238 -5.80 -11.12 7.27
CA LEU A 238 -6.51 -9.95 7.77
C LEU A 238 -8.00 -10.11 7.42
N ASP A 239 -8.85 -10.28 8.44
CA ASP A 239 -10.27 -10.62 8.28
C ASP A 239 -11.17 -9.38 8.43
N LEU A 240 -11.83 -9.00 7.34
CA LEU A 240 -12.77 -7.88 7.19
C LEU A 240 -14.23 -8.36 7.19
N SER A 241 -14.51 -9.61 7.55
CA SER A 241 -15.88 -10.15 7.57
C SER A 241 -16.82 -9.54 8.60
N ASP A 242 -16.29 -8.80 9.56
CA ASP A 242 -17.08 -8.08 10.56
C ASP A 242 -16.92 -6.58 10.31
N ASP A 243 -18.03 -5.94 9.90
CA ASP A 243 -18.11 -4.49 9.65
C ASP A 243 -17.75 -3.65 10.89
N ASN A 244 -17.67 -4.25 12.08
CA ASN A 244 -17.22 -3.58 13.31
C ASN A 244 -15.69 -3.63 13.51
N HIS A 245 -14.94 -4.31 12.65
CA HIS A 245 -13.47 -4.38 12.68
C HIS A 245 -12.81 -3.18 11.99
N ASP A 246 -13.32 -1.97 12.21
CA ASP A 246 -12.66 -0.71 11.90
C ASP A 246 -12.13 -0.05 13.19
N PHE A 247 -11.09 0.78 13.10
CA PHE A 247 -10.76 1.73 14.17
C PHE A 247 -9.90 2.88 13.64
N GLU A 248 -10.51 3.75 12.84
CA GLU A 248 -9.84 4.89 12.22
C GLU A 248 -9.22 5.83 13.27
N GLU A 249 -9.91 6.05 14.39
CA GLU A 249 -9.53 7.02 15.43
C GLU A 249 -8.12 6.77 16.00
N LEU A 250 -7.65 5.51 15.96
CA LEU A 250 -6.30 5.17 16.40
C LEU A 250 -5.21 5.91 15.60
N LEU A 251 -5.47 6.28 14.34
CA LEU A 251 -4.52 7.03 13.51
C LEU A 251 -4.26 8.44 14.04
N TYR A 252 -5.24 9.03 14.73
CA TYR A 252 -5.20 10.43 15.16
C TYR A 252 -4.77 10.63 16.62
N VAL A 253 -4.67 9.56 17.43
CA VAL A 253 -4.45 9.70 18.89
C VAL A 253 -3.17 10.43 19.27
N ALA A 254 -2.10 10.29 18.47
CA ALA A 254 -0.83 10.97 18.72
C ALA A 254 -0.91 12.47 18.39
N GLU A 255 -1.64 12.81 17.34
CA GLU A 255 -1.89 14.18 16.93
C GLU A 255 -2.75 14.90 17.98
N GLU A 256 -3.91 14.33 18.34
CA GLU A 256 -4.78 14.92 19.36
C GLU A 256 -4.05 15.10 20.70
N ALA A 257 -3.17 14.16 21.06
CA ALA A 257 -2.35 14.28 22.27
C ALA A 257 -1.35 15.44 22.21
N LEU A 258 -0.78 15.73 21.04
CA LEU A 258 0.10 16.87 20.81
C LEU A 258 -0.67 18.20 20.79
N GLU A 259 -1.86 18.22 20.19
CA GLU A 259 -2.75 19.38 20.20
C GLU A 259 -3.17 19.76 21.63
N LEU A 260 -3.52 18.79 22.47
CA LEU A 260 -3.81 19.02 23.90
C LEU A 260 -2.63 19.61 24.67
N ARG A 261 -1.39 19.43 24.18
CA ARG A 261 -0.18 20.06 24.75
C ARG A 261 0.07 21.47 24.22
N GLY A 262 -0.80 22.00 23.35
CA GLY A 262 -0.63 23.29 22.69
C GLY A 262 0.44 23.29 21.61
N VAL A 263 0.82 22.11 21.10
CA VAL A 263 1.72 22.01 19.94
C VAL A 263 0.85 22.09 18.69
N GLN A 264 0.88 23.22 17.99
CA GLN A 264 0.29 23.30 16.66
C GLN A 264 1.12 22.46 15.70
N ILE A 265 0.47 21.48 15.09
CA ILE A 265 1.12 20.58 14.16
C ILE A 265 0.91 21.12 12.75
N ASP A 266 2.01 21.31 12.03
CA ASP A 266 1.99 21.51 10.59
C ASP A 266 2.17 20.13 9.95
N TYR A 267 1.14 19.61 9.28
CA TYR A 267 1.11 18.26 8.72
C TYR A 267 2.29 17.98 7.77
N ASP A 268 2.78 19.01 7.06
CA ASP A 268 3.98 18.88 6.21
C ASP A 268 5.26 18.77 7.04
N LYS A 269 5.24 19.25 8.29
CA LYS A 269 6.37 19.31 9.23
C LYS A 269 6.26 18.38 10.44
N MET A 270 5.26 17.50 10.54
CA MET A 270 5.33 16.37 11.50
C MET A 270 6.60 15.52 11.27
N LYS A 271 7.08 15.53 10.03
CA LYS A 271 8.34 14.93 9.59
C LYS A 271 9.56 15.76 9.97
N ASP A 272 9.39 17.04 10.31
CA ASP A 272 10.44 18.03 10.53
C ASP A 272 10.37 18.63 11.94
N ILE A 273 10.50 17.78 12.95
CA ILE A 273 10.63 18.25 14.33
C ILE A 273 12.04 17.90 14.84
N GLU A 274 12.92 18.90 14.80
CA GLU A 274 14.13 18.98 15.65
C GLU A 274 13.78 19.03 17.15
#